data_AF-A0A9D7TTB3-F1
#
_entry.id   AF-A0A9D7TTB3-F1
#
_cell.length_a   1.000
_cell.length_b   1.000
_cell.length_c   1.000
_cell.angle_alpha   90.00
_cell.angle_beta   90.00
_cell.angle_gamma   90.00
#
_symmetry.space_group_name_H-M   'P 1'
#
loop_
_entity.id
_entity.type
_entity.pdbx_description
1 polymer ?
#
loop_
_entity_poly.entity_id
_entity_poly.type
_entity_poly.pdbx_seq_one_letter_code
_entity_poly.pdbx_strand_id
1 'polypeptide(L)'
;MYTISQHTATANKALFETGAAYTSFMLKDFAAAKNYLASAKQMSPNANVADQWALTNLLVTINEKDKIDAAFEEQILPSVQWLMQKAKAEKIIKTADSWSDISPWKQFYRNLFNNIMAPLYHKQGDLNKEALAYGAADNIYPNNYSMFYGGGIEFLRNKLSVVDVEKLYSLLSGKQNKFEQFVINNNQIKLSTVVDFAGTAYLREANYTKAIEWLKKSPAASAVNKNPFIDLLYDREGKLPEDAKIKTTKLAFAQEMLRLQSLAKTDKANAAKHLYKMALGFYNTTYYGHTWELVQYNRSGSDGYYLPDNATAFEKEYYGCYAAHNSFKAAMDASNDKNFKARCLFMMGKCSQKTVHQPQYNEFPNNWEAYDKAQANYLPTFKNNTYFPQFVKEYKGTKFYEEAFNSCSYLRDFVGKK
;
A
#
# COMPACT_ATOMS: atom_id res chain seq x y z
N MET A 1 -10.40 34.54 -29.46
CA MET A 1 -8.97 34.16 -29.56
C MET A 1 -8.54 34.09 -31.02
N TYR A 2 -9.03 33.14 -31.81
CA TYR A 2 -8.70 33.04 -33.25
C TYR A 2 -8.97 34.33 -34.05
N THR A 3 -10.14 34.93 -33.93
CA THR A 3 -10.44 36.19 -34.66
C THR A 3 -9.45 37.32 -34.34
N ILE A 4 -8.85 37.32 -33.15
CA ILE A 4 -7.85 38.31 -32.73
C ILE A 4 -6.48 37.99 -33.33
N SER A 5 -6.11 36.71 -33.51
CA SER A 5 -4.84 36.34 -34.16
C SER A 5 -4.79 36.82 -35.62
N GLN A 6 -5.93 36.88 -36.30
CA GLN A 6 -6.02 37.27 -37.71
C GLN A 6 -5.88 38.79 -37.94
N HIS A 7 -5.99 39.61 -36.88
CA HIS A 7 -5.85 41.06 -37.01
C HIS A 7 -4.39 41.48 -37.26
N THR A 8 -4.17 42.43 -38.17
CA THR A 8 -2.81 42.86 -38.59
C THR A 8 -2.01 43.50 -37.47
N ALA A 9 -2.67 44.19 -36.53
CA ALA A 9 -2.05 44.82 -35.36
C ALA A 9 -1.64 43.86 -34.23
N THR A 10 -1.96 42.56 -34.34
CA THR A 10 -1.69 41.60 -33.27
C THR A 10 -0.21 41.19 -33.26
N ALA A 11 0.53 41.63 -32.25
CA ALA A 11 1.97 41.42 -32.15
C ALA A 11 2.39 39.95 -31.92
N ASN A 12 1.54 39.13 -31.26
CA ASN A 12 1.85 37.73 -30.95
C ASN A 12 0.72 36.80 -31.41
N LYS A 13 0.55 36.67 -32.72
CA LYS A 13 -0.54 35.88 -33.33
C LYS A 13 -0.51 34.41 -32.91
N ALA A 14 0.70 33.83 -32.81
CA ALA A 14 0.90 32.45 -32.39
C ALA A 14 0.39 32.17 -30.96
N LEU A 15 0.49 33.14 -30.05
CA LEU A 15 -0.07 33.02 -28.70
C LEU A 15 -1.60 32.91 -28.73
N PHE A 16 -2.26 33.74 -29.55
CA PHE A 16 -3.73 33.70 -29.66
C PHE A 16 -4.23 32.41 -30.32
N GLU A 17 -3.53 31.90 -31.33
CA GLU A 17 -3.82 30.57 -31.90
C GLU A 17 -3.61 29.45 -30.87
N THR A 18 -2.51 29.49 -30.12
CA THR A 18 -2.23 28.52 -29.05
C THR A 18 -3.31 28.56 -27.96
N GLY A 19 -3.74 29.76 -27.57
CA GLY A 19 -4.85 29.94 -26.64
C GLY A 19 -6.20 29.48 -27.20
N ALA A 20 -6.45 29.68 -28.51
CA ALA A 20 -7.63 29.14 -29.19
C ALA A 20 -7.63 27.60 -29.19
N ALA A 21 -6.47 26.99 -29.42
CA ALA A 21 -6.30 25.55 -29.31
C ALA A 21 -6.62 25.03 -27.91
N TYR A 22 -6.07 25.67 -26.87
CA TYR A 22 -6.34 25.28 -25.49
C TYR A 22 -7.82 25.45 -25.12
N THR A 23 -8.46 26.53 -25.57
CA THR A 23 -9.91 26.75 -25.35
C THR A 23 -10.73 25.66 -26.05
N SER A 24 -10.38 25.30 -27.28
CA SER A 24 -11.06 24.24 -28.03
C SER A 24 -10.89 22.87 -27.37
N PHE A 25 -9.69 22.59 -26.86
CA PHE A 25 -9.42 21.41 -26.04
C PHE A 25 -10.34 21.34 -24.80
N MET A 26 -10.49 22.45 -24.06
CA MET A 26 -11.38 22.52 -22.89
C MET A 26 -12.84 22.27 -23.25
N LEU A 27 -13.25 22.65 -24.47
CA LEU A 27 -14.58 22.38 -25.04
C LEU A 27 -14.70 20.97 -25.65
N LYS A 28 -13.64 20.15 -25.58
CA LYS A 28 -13.52 18.83 -26.20
C LYS A 28 -13.63 18.83 -27.74
N ASP A 29 -13.42 19.98 -28.38
CA ASP A 29 -13.30 20.08 -29.83
C ASP A 29 -11.83 19.84 -30.24
N PHE A 30 -11.44 18.56 -30.27
CA PHE A 30 -10.08 18.17 -30.61
C PHE A 30 -9.72 18.47 -32.07
N ALA A 31 -10.69 18.49 -32.98
CA ALA A 31 -10.46 18.83 -34.39
C ALA A 31 -10.08 20.31 -34.52
N ALA A 32 -10.86 21.21 -33.94
CA ALA A 32 -10.53 22.63 -33.91
C ALA A 32 -9.21 22.90 -33.16
N ALA A 33 -8.98 22.22 -32.03
CA ALA A 33 -7.74 22.36 -31.28
C ALA A 33 -6.50 22.04 -32.14
N LYS A 34 -6.54 20.94 -32.91
CA LYS A 34 -5.45 20.57 -33.83
C LYS A 34 -5.26 21.57 -34.96
N ASN A 35 -6.34 22.09 -35.53
CA ASN A 35 -6.25 23.12 -36.58
C ASN A 35 -5.57 24.38 -36.06
N TYR A 36 -5.94 24.85 -34.86
CA TYR A 36 -5.30 26.00 -34.22
C TYR A 36 -3.84 25.73 -33.84
N LEU A 37 -3.49 24.52 -33.39
CA LEU A 37 -2.09 24.15 -33.15
C LEU A 37 -1.27 24.15 -34.44
N ALA A 38 -1.80 23.62 -35.55
CA ALA A 38 -1.13 23.64 -36.83
C ALA A 38 -0.88 25.07 -37.32
N SER A 39 -1.90 25.94 -37.20
CA SER A 39 -1.82 27.37 -37.50
C SER A 39 -0.75 28.08 -36.65
N ALA A 40 -0.80 27.92 -35.32
CA ALA A 40 0.15 28.51 -34.39
C ALA A 40 1.61 28.14 -34.72
N LYS A 41 1.87 26.89 -35.11
CA LYS A 41 3.23 26.40 -35.42
C LYS A 41 3.81 27.07 -36.66
N GLN A 42 2.99 27.40 -37.65
CA GLN A 42 3.42 28.09 -38.88
C GLN A 42 3.74 29.58 -38.65
N MET A 43 3.27 30.15 -37.53
CA MET A 43 3.49 31.55 -37.19
C MET A 43 4.82 31.81 -36.45
N SER A 44 5.75 30.85 -36.46
CA SER A 44 7.09 30.95 -35.84
C SER A 44 7.04 31.47 -34.39
N PRO A 45 6.41 30.72 -33.47
CA PRO A 45 6.26 31.15 -32.08
C PRO A 45 7.62 31.39 -31.41
N ASN A 46 7.70 32.41 -30.55
CA ASN A 46 8.86 32.57 -29.67
C ASN A 46 8.94 31.41 -28.65
N ALA A 47 10.06 31.30 -27.93
CA ALA A 47 10.30 30.17 -27.03
C ALA A 47 9.18 29.92 -26.00
N ASN A 48 8.63 30.97 -25.39
CA ASN A 48 7.56 30.84 -24.39
C ASN A 48 6.24 30.35 -25.02
N VAL A 49 5.91 30.83 -26.22
CA VAL A 49 4.71 30.38 -26.93
C VAL A 49 4.90 28.96 -27.47
N ALA A 50 6.11 28.61 -27.93
CA ALA A 50 6.43 27.25 -28.36
C ALA A 50 6.30 26.24 -27.22
N ASP A 51 6.70 26.63 -26.01
CA ASP A 51 6.50 25.85 -24.78
C ASP A 51 5.00 25.64 -24.47
N GLN A 52 4.17 26.69 -24.53
CA GLN A 52 2.71 26.57 -24.35
C GLN A 52 2.04 25.73 -25.43
N TRP A 53 2.51 25.87 -26.67
CA TRP A 53 2.08 25.07 -27.81
C TRP A 53 2.36 23.58 -27.56
N ALA A 54 3.56 23.25 -27.09
CA ALA A 54 3.97 21.87 -26.84
C ALA A 54 3.13 21.22 -25.72
N LEU A 55 2.85 21.96 -24.64
CA LEU A 55 1.96 21.48 -23.56
C LEU A 55 0.54 21.24 -24.08
N THR A 56 -0.02 22.19 -24.83
CA THR A 56 -1.38 22.08 -25.39
C THR A 56 -1.48 20.93 -26.39
N ASN A 57 -0.48 20.79 -27.26
CA ASN A 57 -0.41 19.68 -28.21
C ASN A 57 -0.36 18.32 -27.51
N LEU A 58 0.43 18.20 -26.43
CA LEU A 58 0.50 16.96 -25.65
C LEU A 58 -0.86 16.60 -25.03
N LEU A 59 -1.54 17.58 -24.41
CA LEU A 59 -2.86 17.36 -23.81
C LEU A 59 -3.90 16.95 -24.86
N VAL A 60 -3.96 17.64 -26.00
CA VAL A 60 -4.86 17.30 -27.11
C VAL A 60 -4.58 15.90 -27.64
N THR A 61 -3.29 15.57 -27.87
CA THR A 61 -2.88 14.28 -28.41
C THR A 61 -3.29 13.11 -27.51
N ILE A 62 -3.16 13.27 -26.18
CA ILE A 62 -3.55 12.22 -25.22
C ILE A 62 -5.06 12.10 -25.07
N ASN A 63 -5.76 13.23 -24.95
CA ASN A 63 -7.20 13.19 -24.68
C ASN A 63 -8.06 12.85 -25.91
N GLU A 64 -7.47 12.86 -27.12
CA GLU A 64 -8.13 12.34 -28.32
C GLU A 64 -8.18 10.80 -28.35
N LYS A 65 -7.36 10.13 -27.53
CA LYS A 65 -7.29 8.68 -27.49
C LYS A 65 -8.01 8.12 -26.26
N ASP A 66 -8.88 7.14 -26.49
CA ASP A 66 -9.53 6.40 -25.41
C ASP A 66 -8.61 5.36 -24.75
N LYS A 67 -7.49 5.03 -25.41
CA LYS A 67 -6.54 3.99 -25.00
C LYS A 67 -5.09 4.40 -25.27
N ILE A 68 -4.20 3.89 -24.42
CA ILE A 68 -2.75 4.00 -24.54
C ILE A 68 -2.19 2.61 -24.89
N ASP A 69 -1.69 2.47 -26.12
CA ASP A 69 -0.94 1.30 -26.58
C ASP A 69 0.53 1.66 -26.84
N ALA A 70 1.35 0.67 -27.22
CA ALA A 70 2.77 0.89 -27.46
C ALA A 70 3.05 1.88 -28.61
N ALA A 71 2.18 1.95 -29.62
CA ALA A 71 2.36 2.89 -30.73
C ALA A 71 2.07 4.32 -30.27
N PHE A 72 1.04 4.50 -29.45
CA PHE A 72 0.71 5.78 -28.84
C PHE A 72 1.77 6.24 -27.84
N GLU A 73 2.29 5.33 -27.02
CA GLU A 73 3.43 5.58 -26.12
C GLU A 73 4.65 6.11 -26.88
N GLU A 74 5.03 5.46 -27.99
CA GLU A 74 6.12 5.92 -28.86
C GLU A 74 5.82 7.30 -29.47
N GLN A 75 4.57 7.56 -29.87
CA GLN A 75 4.14 8.85 -30.42
C GLN A 75 4.34 10.01 -29.44
N ILE A 76 4.01 9.83 -28.15
CA ILE A 76 4.11 10.90 -27.16
C ILE A 76 5.50 11.02 -26.52
N LEU A 77 6.36 10.01 -26.68
CA LEU A 77 7.68 9.94 -26.04
C LEU A 77 8.51 11.24 -26.19
N PRO A 78 8.65 11.85 -27.38
CA PRO A 78 9.43 13.08 -27.52
C PRO A 78 8.89 14.24 -26.67
N SER A 79 7.57 14.40 -26.59
CA SER A 79 6.93 15.44 -25.78
C SER A 79 7.11 15.19 -24.29
N VAL A 80 7.03 13.92 -23.86
CA VAL A 80 7.24 13.55 -22.46
C VAL A 80 8.71 13.75 -22.04
N GLN A 81 9.66 13.39 -22.89
CA GLN A 81 11.09 13.63 -22.68
C GLN A 81 11.41 15.12 -22.51
N TRP A 82 10.88 15.96 -23.41
CA TRP A 82 11.02 17.41 -23.35
C TRP A 82 10.45 17.99 -22.05
N LEU A 83 9.23 17.58 -21.69
CA LEU A 83 8.58 18.05 -20.47
C LEU A 83 9.37 17.67 -19.22
N MET A 84 9.91 16.46 -19.16
CA MET A 84 10.77 16.04 -18.05
C MET A 84 12.02 16.90 -17.96
N GLN A 85 12.66 17.25 -19.08
CA GLN A 85 13.85 18.11 -19.07
C GLN A 85 13.52 19.50 -18.51
N LYS A 86 12.39 20.10 -18.94
CA LYS A 86 11.90 21.37 -18.37
C LYS A 86 11.67 21.25 -16.85
N ALA A 87 11.00 20.19 -16.41
CA ALA A 87 10.70 19.94 -15.01
C ALA A 87 11.96 19.66 -14.15
N LYS A 88 13.00 19.04 -14.72
CA LYS A 88 14.29 18.84 -14.03
C LYS A 88 15.09 20.14 -13.90
N ALA A 89 15.05 21.01 -14.91
CA ALA A 89 15.75 22.29 -14.91
C ALA A 89 15.07 23.36 -14.03
N GLU A 90 13.78 23.20 -13.75
CA GLU A 90 13.01 24.13 -12.93
C GLU A 90 13.49 24.16 -11.46
N LYS A 91 13.79 25.38 -10.99
CA LYS A 91 14.02 25.66 -9.57
C LYS A 91 12.68 25.89 -8.88
N ILE A 92 12.49 25.23 -7.74
CA ILE A 92 11.30 25.42 -6.91
C ILE A 92 11.39 26.80 -6.24
N ILE A 93 10.38 27.64 -6.44
CA ILE A 93 10.25 28.91 -5.74
C ILE A 93 9.59 28.64 -4.39
N LYS A 94 10.34 28.87 -3.32
CA LYS A 94 9.87 28.67 -1.95
C LYS A 94 8.94 29.79 -1.51
N THR A 95 7.85 29.40 -0.87
CA THR A 95 6.91 30.33 -0.23
C THR A 95 6.93 30.14 1.29
N ALA A 96 6.22 30.99 2.04
CA ALA A 96 6.16 30.88 3.51
C ALA A 96 5.56 29.55 3.98
N ASP A 97 4.76 28.92 3.13
CA ASP A 97 4.18 27.60 3.35
C ASP A 97 4.67 26.66 2.25
N SER A 98 5.31 25.54 2.59
CA SER A 98 5.79 24.59 1.58
C SER A 98 4.66 24.02 0.70
N TRP A 99 3.40 24.11 1.14
CA TRP A 99 2.22 23.73 0.35
C TRP A 99 1.95 24.65 -0.84
N SER A 100 2.43 25.89 -0.80
CA SER A 100 2.23 26.89 -1.85
C SER A 100 3.48 27.16 -2.71
N ASP A 101 4.52 26.35 -2.56
CA ASP A 101 5.72 26.45 -3.38
C ASP A 101 5.41 26.31 -4.88
N ILE A 102 6.01 27.19 -5.67
CA ILE A 102 5.68 27.34 -7.09
C ILE A 102 6.68 26.53 -7.93
N SER A 103 6.17 25.55 -8.67
CA SER A 103 6.94 24.72 -9.62
C SER A 103 6.08 24.22 -10.81
N PRO A 104 5.61 25.11 -11.70
CA PRO A 104 4.68 24.76 -12.77
C PRO A 104 5.12 23.59 -13.66
N TRP A 105 6.40 23.50 -14.03
CA TRP A 105 6.89 22.42 -14.90
C TRP A 105 6.88 21.07 -14.17
N LYS A 106 7.32 21.03 -12.91
CA LYS A 106 7.25 19.82 -12.07
C LYS A 106 5.81 19.41 -11.82
N GLN A 107 4.93 20.35 -11.51
CA GLN A 107 3.51 20.10 -11.28
C GLN A 107 2.85 19.55 -12.55
N PHE A 108 3.13 20.13 -13.72
CA PHE A 108 2.58 19.64 -14.98
C PHE A 108 3.06 18.22 -15.30
N TYR A 109 4.35 17.94 -15.18
CA TYR A 109 4.90 16.59 -15.38
C TYR A 109 4.26 15.57 -14.42
N ARG A 110 4.15 15.93 -13.14
CA ARG A 110 3.49 15.08 -12.14
C ARG A 110 2.03 14.82 -12.51
N ASN A 111 1.27 15.87 -12.83
CA ASN A 111 -0.16 15.75 -13.14
C ASN A 111 -0.41 15.00 -14.45
N LEU A 112 0.47 15.12 -15.44
CA LEU A 112 0.41 14.30 -16.65
C LEU A 112 0.43 12.81 -16.30
N PHE A 113 1.37 12.38 -15.48
CA PHE A 113 1.45 10.97 -15.13
C PHE A 113 0.38 10.53 -14.13
N ASN A 114 0.14 11.32 -13.08
CA ASN A 114 -0.77 10.97 -11.99
C ASN A 114 -2.25 11.08 -12.36
N ASN A 115 -2.65 12.16 -13.06
CA ASN A 115 -4.06 12.47 -13.31
C ASN A 115 -4.52 12.13 -14.73
N ILE A 116 -3.61 11.84 -15.66
CA ILE A 116 -3.94 11.51 -17.05
C ILE A 116 -3.50 10.09 -17.40
N MET A 117 -2.19 9.79 -17.35
CA MET A 117 -1.67 8.49 -17.78
C MET A 117 -2.11 7.35 -16.86
N ALA A 118 -1.96 7.50 -15.53
CA ALA A 118 -2.36 6.46 -14.58
C ALA A 118 -3.85 6.07 -14.69
N PRO A 119 -4.82 7.01 -14.73
CA PRO A 119 -6.22 6.68 -14.96
C PRO A 119 -6.51 5.98 -16.29
N LEU A 120 -5.75 6.27 -17.35
CA LEU A 120 -5.90 5.60 -18.65
C LEU A 120 -5.41 4.14 -18.57
N TYR A 121 -4.26 3.89 -17.95
CA TYR A 121 -3.80 2.52 -17.67
C TYR A 121 -4.76 1.77 -16.75
N HIS A 122 -5.30 2.44 -15.72
CA HIS A 122 -6.28 1.87 -14.81
C HIS A 122 -7.52 1.35 -15.55
N LYS A 123 -8.09 2.17 -16.44
CA LYS A 123 -9.25 1.80 -17.28
C LYS A 123 -8.98 0.57 -18.17
N GLN A 124 -7.72 0.33 -18.52
CA GLN A 124 -7.30 -0.83 -19.32
C GLN A 124 -6.97 -2.07 -18.47
N GLY A 125 -6.92 -1.94 -17.14
CA GLY A 125 -6.45 -2.99 -16.24
C GLY A 125 -4.92 -3.16 -16.22
N ASP A 126 -4.17 -2.20 -16.77
CA ASP A 126 -2.70 -2.23 -16.83
C ASP A 126 -2.07 -1.71 -15.53
N LEU A 127 -2.39 -2.36 -14.41
CA LEU A 127 -2.02 -1.89 -13.06
C LEU A 127 -0.50 -1.77 -12.86
N ASN A 128 0.31 -2.57 -13.56
CA ASN A 128 1.77 -2.44 -13.57
C ASN A 128 2.24 -1.13 -14.23
N LYS A 129 1.59 -0.71 -15.33
CA LYS A 129 1.88 0.58 -15.97
C LYS A 129 1.30 1.76 -15.19
N GLU A 130 0.14 1.58 -14.56
CA GLU A 130 -0.43 2.55 -13.61
C GLU A 130 0.55 2.82 -12.45
N ALA A 131 1.10 1.78 -11.83
CA ALA A 131 2.11 1.90 -10.77
C ALA A 131 3.35 2.67 -11.26
N LEU A 132 3.83 2.39 -12.47
CA LEU A 132 4.96 3.11 -13.07
C LEU A 132 4.62 4.57 -13.37
N ALA A 133 3.40 4.88 -13.81
CA ALA A 133 2.97 6.26 -14.00
C ALA A 133 3.04 7.04 -12.68
N TYR A 134 2.48 6.51 -11.59
CA TYR A 134 2.61 7.12 -10.27
C TYR A 134 4.07 7.27 -9.83
N GLY A 135 4.89 6.24 -10.00
CA GLY A 135 6.30 6.30 -9.63
C GLY A 135 7.14 7.27 -10.47
N ALA A 136 6.75 7.53 -11.73
CA ALA A 136 7.36 8.56 -12.57
C ALA A 136 6.96 9.96 -12.10
N ALA A 137 5.68 10.15 -11.75
CA ALA A 137 5.15 11.40 -11.20
C ALA A 137 5.90 11.80 -9.92
N ASP A 138 6.17 10.84 -9.04
CA ASP A 138 6.86 11.09 -7.76
C ASP A 138 8.36 11.38 -7.93
N ASN A 139 8.98 10.85 -8.99
CA ASN A 139 10.43 10.97 -9.21
C ASN A 139 10.88 12.40 -9.54
N ILE A 140 9.97 13.30 -9.90
CA ILE A 140 10.33 14.67 -10.32
C ILE A 140 10.58 15.63 -9.14
N TYR A 141 10.12 15.24 -7.94
CA TYR A 141 10.27 16.00 -6.71
C TYR A 141 11.41 15.44 -5.84
N PRO A 142 12.15 16.30 -5.12
CA PRO A 142 13.11 15.84 -4.12
C PRO A 142 12.39 15.17 -2.94
N ASN A 143 13.08 14.24 -2.26
CA ASN A 143 12.55 13.37 -1.19
C ASN A 143 11.78 14.07 -0.04
N ASN A 144 11.90 15.39 0.11
CA ASN A 144 11.22 16.17 1.15
C ASN A 144 9.84 16.72 0.71
N TYR A 145 9.42 16.47 -0.53
CA TYR A 145 8.08 16.77 -1.03
C TYR A 145 7.19 15.54 -0.93
N SER A 146 6.91 15.13 0.29
CA SER A 146 5.85 14.17 0.57
C SER A 146 4.50 14.88 0.40
N MET A 147 4.02 15.01 -0.84
CA MET A 147 2.61 15.28 -1.05
C MET A 147 1.84 14.03 -0.62
N PHE A 148 1.05 14.20 0.45
CA PHE A 148 0.30 13.13 1.10
C PHE A 148 -0.56 12.35 0.09
N TYR A 149 -0.57 11.02 0.29
CA TYR A 149 -1.42 10.00 -0.36
C TYR A 149 -0.99 9.53 -1.77
N GLY A 150 -0.73 8.22 -1.87
CA GLY A 150 -0.87 7.47 -3.14
C GLY A 150 0.30 7.50 -4.11
N GLY A 151 1.54 7.61 -3.64
CA GLY A 151 2.73 7.49 -4.50
C GLY A 151 2.91 6.10 -5.11
N GLY A 152 3.74 5.96 -6.15
CA GLY A 152 3.92 4.72 -6.90
C GLY A 152 4.36 3.52 -6.05
N ILE A 153 5.19 3.76 -5.03
CA ILE A 153 5.61 2.70 -4.08
C ILE A 153 4.44 2.27 -3.17
N GLU A 154 3.62 3.19 -2.71
CA GLU A 154 2.43 2.89 -1.91
C GLU A 154 1.38 2.15 -2.76
N PHE A 155 1.17 2.59 -4.00
CA PHE A 155 0.29 1.91 -4.94
C PHE A 155 0.77 0.48 -5.20
N LEU A 156 2.06 0.29 -5.49
CA LEU A 156 2.69 -1.03 -5.61
C LEU A 156 2.34 -1.91 -4.39
N ARG A 157 2.57 -1.39 -3.17
CA ARG A 157 2.47 -2.18 -1.93
C ARG A 157 1.05 -2.48 -1.46
N ASN A 158 0.09 -1.66 -1.83
CA ASN A 158 -1.27 -1.70 -1.29
C ASN A 158 -2.34 -2.03 -2.34
N LYS A 159 -2.03 -1.92 -3.64
CA LYS A 159 -3.00 -2.13 -4.73
C LYS A 159 -2.65 -3.26 -5.69
N LEU A 160 -1.39 -3.65 -5.83
CA LEU A 160 -1.02 -4.75 -6.73
C LEU A 160 -1.19 -6.12 -6.06
N SER A 161 -1.80 -7.06 -6.79
CA SER A 161 -1.80 -8.48 -6.43
C SER A 161 -0.46 -9.15 -6.74
N VAL A 162 -0.25 -10.40 -6.29
CA VAL A 162 0.95 -11.17 -6.67
C VAL A 162 1.09 -11.27 -8.20
N VAL A 163 -0.01 -11.42 -8.93
CA VAL A 163 0.01 -11.49 -10.41
C VAL A 163 0.48 -10.17 -11.03
N ASP A 164 0.01 -9.04 -10.51
CA ASP A 164 0.37 -7.72 -11.04
C ASP A 164 1.82 -7.36 -10.73
N VAL A 165 2.31 -7.75 -9.55
CA VAL A 165 3.72 -7.56 -9.19
C VAL A 165 4.65 -8.41 -10.07
N GLU A 166 4.27 -9.63 -10.41
CA GLU A 166 5.05 -10.47 -11.34
C GLU A 166 5.05 -9.93 -12.77
N LYS A 167 3.92 -9.34 -13.23
CA LYS A 167 3.87 -8.59 -14.49
C LYS A 167 4.79 -7.37 -14.46
N LEU A 168 4.79 -6.61 -13.36
CA LEU A 168 5.67 -5.47 -13.18
C LEU A 168 7.14 -5.90 -13.18
N TYR A 169 7.49 -6.98 -12.46
CA TYR A 169 8.84 -7.54 -12.50
C TYR A 169 9.26 -7.90 -13.94
N SER A 170 8.40 -8.63 -14.65
CA SER A 170 8.66 -9.04 -16.04
C SER A 170 8.90 -7.84 -16.97
N LEU A 171 8.16 -6.74 -16.77
CA LEU A 171 8.36 -5.49 -17.50
C LEU A 171 9.72 -4.84 -17.17
N LEU A 172 10.11 -4.81 -15.89
CA LEU A 172 11.36 -4.19 -15.45
C LEU A 172 12.60 -5.01 -15.82
N SER A 173 12.50 -6.34 -15.84
CA SER A 173 13.62 -7.24 -16.16
C SER A 173 13.69 -7.66 -17.63
N GLY A 174 12.62 -7.42 -18.39
CA GLY A 174 12.44 -7.90 -19.76
C GLY A 174 12.82 -6.87 -20.82
N LYS A 175 12.41 -7.17 -22.07
CA LYS A 175 12.55 -6.26 -23.21
C LYS A 175 11.49 -5.16 -23.12
N GLN A 176 11.94 -3.91 -23.12
CA GLN A 176 11.10 -2.73 -23.03
C GLN A 176 11.03 -2.02 -24.39
N ASN A 177 9.90 -1.39 -24.69
CA ASN A 177 9.84 -0.37 -25.73
C ASN A 177 10.55 0.92 -25.27
N LYS A 178 10.77 1.91 -26.15
CA LYS A 178 11.54 3.10 -25.79
C LYS A 178 10.84 3.96 -24.73
N PHE A 179 9.51 4.01 -24.75
CA PHE A 179 8.72 4.73 -23.76
C PHE A 179 8.80 4.08 -22.38
N GLU A 180 8.61 2.76 -22.32
CA GLU A 180 8.76 1.97 -21.10
C GLU A 180 10.17 2.14 -20.50
N GLN A 181 11.21 2.02 -21.34
CA GLN A 181 12.59 2.24 -20.90
C GLN A 181 12.77 3.65 -20.33
N PHE A 182 12.21 4.67 -20.98
CA PHE A 182 12.26 6.05 -20.49
C PHE A 182 11.56 6.20 -19.13
N VAL A 183 10.35 5.69 -18.98
CA VAL A 183 9.55 5.77 -17.74
C VAL A 183 10.26 5.02 -16.61
N ILE A 184 10.78 3.83 -16.85
CA ILE A 184 11.49 3.00 -15.87
C ILE A 184 12.78 3.69 -15.40
N ASN A 185 13.57 4.26 -16.32
CA ASN A 185 14.80 4.98 -15.98
C ASN A 185 14.54 6.24 -15.15
N ASN A 186 13.34 6.82 -15.25
CA ASN A 186 12.94 8.04 -14.54
C ASN A 186 11.85 7.76 -13.49
N ASN A 187 11.94 6.61 -12.82
CA ASN A 187 10.96 6.15 -11.84
C ASN A 187 11.51 6.04 -10.41
N GLN A 188 10.65 6.24 -9.40
CA GLN A 188 10.94 5.86 -8.02
C GLN A 188 10.87 4.34 -7.78
N ILE A 189 10.04 3.62 -8.53
CA ILE A 189 9.94 2.16 -8.42
C ILE A 189 11.18 1.52 -9.06
N LYS A 190 11.95 0.80 -8.24
CA LYS A 190 13.14 0.05 -8.68
C LYS A 190 12.88 -1.45 -8.66
N LEU A 191 13.65 -2.20 -9.45
CA LEU A 191 13.56 -3.67 -9.50
C LEU A 191 13.71 -4.30 -8.11
N SER A 192 14.59 -3.77 -7.27
CA SER A 192 14.77 -4.23 -5.88
C SER A 192 13.52 -4.04 -5.02
N THR A 193 12.80 -2.91 -5.19
CA THR A 193 11.53 -2.65 -4.50
C THR A 193 10.45 -3.63 -4.94
N VAL A 194 10.38 -3.94 -6.24
CA VAL A 194 9.43 -4.92 -6.79
C VAL A 194 9.73 -6.33 -6.28
N VAL A 195 11.00 -6.74 -6.22
CA VAL A 195 11.41 -8.06 -5.70
C VAL A 195 11.10 -8.21 -4.21
N ASP A 196 11.41 -7.22 -3.38
CA ASP A 196 11.07 -7.25 -1.95
C ASP A 196 9.55 -7.30 -1.74
N PHE A 197 8.80 -6.51 -2.50
CA PHE A 197 7.34 -6.52 -2.40
C PHE A 197 6.74 -7.84 -2.88
N ALA A 198 7.22 -8.43 -3.98
CA ALA A 198 6.77 -9.74 -4.45
C ALA A 198 6.89 -10.81 -3.37
N GLY A 199 8.05 -10.87 -2.70
CA GLY A 199 8.28 -11.76 -1.57
C GLY A 199 7.32 -11.51 -0.41
N THR A 200 7.02 -10.24 -0.13
CA THR A 200 6.08 -9.82 0.92
C THR A 200 4.63 -10.14 0.55
N ALA A 201 4.22 -9.95 -0.70
CA ALA A 201 2.89 -10.28 -1.18
C ALA A 201 2.61 -11.78 -1.04
N TYR A 202 3.57 -12.64 -1.37
CA TYR A 202 3.44 -14.08 -1.13
C TYR A 202 3.47 -14.46 0.36
N LEU A 203 4.18 -13.71 1.22
CA LEU A 203 4.07 -13.87 2.67
C LEU A 203 2.65 -13.59 3.16
N ARG A 204 2.01 -12.53 2.66
CA ARG A 204 0.62 -12.15 3.00
C ARG A 204 -0.40 -13.22 2.59
N GLU A 205 -0.14 -13.94 1.50
CA GLU A 205 -0.95 -15.07 1.04
C GLU A 205 -0.58 -16.41 1.70
N ALA A 206 0.38 -16.41 2.65
CA ALA A 206 0.94 -17.61 3.27
C ALA A 206 1.51 -18.66 2.28
N ASN A 207 1.87 -18.22 1.06
CA ASN A 207 2.54 -19.05 0.07
C ASN A 207 4.07 -18.97 0.29
N TYR A 208 4.53 -19.66 1.33
CA TYR A 208 5.92 -19.54 1.78
C TYR A 208 6.94 -20.05 0.76
N THR A 209 6.59 -21.04 -0.06
CA THR A 209 7.48 -21.52 -1.13
C THR A 209 7.79 -20.42 -2.13
N LYS A 210 6.76 -19.72 -2.63
CA LYS A 210 6.94 -18.59 -3.54
C LYS A 210 7.56 -17.37 -2.87
N ALA A 211 7.19 -17.09 -1.62
CA ALA A 211 7.84 -16.04 -0.84
C ALA A 211 9.36 -16.27 -0.74
N ILE A 212 9.80 -17.49 -0.42
CA ILE A 212 11.22 -17.86 -0.36
C ILE A 212 11.91 -17.68 -1.72
N GLU A 213 11.26 -18.10 -2.81
CA GLU A 213 11.78 -17.94 -4.17
C GLU A 213 12.09 -16.47 -4.48
N TRP A 214 11.13 -15.58 -4.19
CA TRP A 214 11.26 -14.14 -4.42
C TRP A 214 12.24 -13.47 -3.46
N LEU A 215 12.17 -13.77 -2.17
CA LEU A 215 13.03 -13.15 -1.16
C LEU A 215 14.51 -13.50 -1.33
N LYS A 216 14.82 -14.66 -1.93
CA LYS A 216 16.19 -15.03 -2.32
C LYS A 216 16.75 -14.17 -3.47
N LYS A 217 15.90 -13.56 -4.30
CA LYS A 217 16.30 -12.66 -5.39
C LYS A 217 16.65 -11.25 -4.87
N SER A 218 16.30 -10.92 -3.62
CA SER A 218 16.55 -9.59 -3.06
C SER A 218 18.00 -9.45 -2.60
N PRO A 219 18.75 -8.43 -3.04
CA PRO A 219 20.14 -8.21 -2.65
C PRO A 219 20.30 -7.67 -1.21
N ALA A 220 19.23 -7.18 -0.60
CA ALA A 220 19.23 -6.65 0.76
C ALA A 220 18.07 -7.24 1.56
N ALA A 221 18.38 -8.11 2.52
CA ALA A 221 17.39 -8.57 3.49
C ALA A 221 17.30 -7.52 4.60
N SER A 222 16.17 -6.81 4.69
CA SER A 222 15.89 -5.94 5.83
C SER A 222 15.76 -6.80 7.09
N ALA A 223 16.64 -6.55 8.05
CA ALA A 223 16.60 -7.23 9.34
C ALA A 223 15.44 -6.69 10.19
N VAL A 224 14.70 -7.62 10.77
CA VAL A 224 13.72 -7.38 11.82
C VAL A 224 14.34 -7.88 13.11
N ASN A 225 14.65 -6.95 14.01
CA ASN A 225 15.37 -7.24 15.27
C ASN A 225 14.39 -7.56 16.40
N LYS A 226 13.42 -8.43 16.12
CA LYS A 226 12.31 -8.83 16.99
C LYS A 226 11.97 -10.29 16.70
N ASN A 227 11.56 -11.05 17.72
CA ASN A 227 11.20 -12.47 17.56
C ASN A 227 9.75 -12.62 17.05
N PRO A 228 9.51 -13.15 15.83
CA PRO A 228 8.16 -13.32 15.31
C PRO A 228 7.40 -14.48 15.94
N PHE A 229 8.09 -15.35 16.69
CA PHE A 229 7.50 -16.50 17.38
C PHE A 229 7.46 -16.31 18.89
N ILE A 230 7.48 -15.06 19.35
CA ILE A 230 7.40 -14.73 20.76
C ILE A 230 5.98 -14.93 21.29
N ASP A 231 5.89 -15.39 22.53
CA ASP A 231 4.63 -15.58 23.24
C ASP A 231 4.38 -14.40 24.17
N LEU A 232 3.44 -13.54 23.80
CA LEU A 232 3.10 -12.33 24.55
C LEU A 232 1.65 -12.35 25.00
N LEU A 233 1.46 -12.23 26.32
CA LEU A 233 0.13 -12.17 26.93
C LEU A 233 -0.62 -10.88 26.60
N TYR A 234 0.10 -9.79 26.34
CA TYR A 234 -0.46 -8.50 25.93
C TYR A 234 0.23 -8.00 24.68
N ASP A 235 -0.47 -7.18 23.92
CA ASP A 235 0.02 -6.69 22.63
C ASP A 235 1.08 -5.62 22.85
N ARG A 236 2.25 -5.82 22.25
CA ARG A 236 3.35 -4.85 22.32
C ARG A 236 4.23 -4.97 21.09
N GLU A 237 4.50 -3.82 20.49
CA GLU A 237 5.35 -3.73 19.31
C GLU A 237 6.80 -3.36 19.63
N GLY A 238 7.02 -2.57 20.69
CA GLY A 238 8.36 -2.14 21.07
C GLY A 238 9.29 -3.32 21.38
N LYS A 239 10.55 -3.18 20.97
CA LYS A 239 11.62 -4.16 21.19
C LYS A 239 11.75 -4.53 22.67
N LEU A 240 11.94 -5.82 22.93
CA LEU A 240 12.15 -6.35 24.27
C LEU A 240 13.63 -6.63 24.56
N PRO A 241 14.05 -6.72 25.83
CA PRO A 241 15.41 -7.10 26.19
C PRO A 241 15.84 -8.45 25.57
N GLU A 242 14.92 -9.42 25.47
CA GLU A 242 15.21 -10.74 24.90
C GLU A 242 15.50 -10.68 23.39
N ASP A 243 15.04 -9.61 22.70
CA ASP A 243 15.30 -9.40 21.27
C ASP A 243 16.71 -8.90 20.97
N ALA A 244 17.53 -8.59 21.99
CA ALA A 244 18.85 -7.99 21.80
C ALA A 244 19.75 -8.80 20.83
N LYS A 245 19.56 -10.13 20.80
CA LYS A 245 20.34 -11.06 19.95
C LYS A 245 19.53 -11.61 18.76
N ILE A 246 18.28 -11.21 18.60
CA ILE A 246 17.43 -11.70 17.52
C ILE A 246 17.66 -10.87 16.27
N LYS A 247 17.95 -11.58 15.18
CA LYS A 247 17.97 -11.04 13.82
C LYS A 247 17.14 -11.97 12.95
N THR A 248 15.90 -11.59 12.69
CA THR A 248 15.07 -12.29 11.69
C THR A 248 15.01 -11.47 10.40
N THR A 249 14.54 -12.10 9.33
CA THR A 249 14.25 -11.48 8.05
C THR A 249 12.95 -12.05 7.52
N LYS A 250 12.33 -11.39 6.53
CA LYS A 250 11.20 -11.96 5.79
C LYS A 250 11.51 -13.37 5.26
N LEU A 251 12.73 -13.60 4.77
CA LEU A 251 13.17 -14.90 4.25
C LEU A 251 13.24 -15.95 5.37
N ALA A 252 13.88 -15.62 6.50
CA ALA A 252 14.00 -16.53 7.64
C ALA A 252 12.62 -16.88 8.22
N PHE A 253 11.73 -15.89 8.30
CA PHE A 253 10.34 -16.10 8.71
C PHE A 253 9.60 -17.03 7.75
N ALA A 254 9.69 -16.80 6.43
CA ALA A 254 9.05 -17.66 5.43
C ALA A 254 9.55 -19.11 5.52
N GLN A 255 10.86 -19.30 5.68
CA GLN A 255 11.48 -20.63 5.85
C GLN A 255 10.98 -21.34 7.10
N GLU A 256 10.90 -20.63 8.22
CA GLU A 256 10.43 -21.22 9.46
C GLU A 256 8.92 -21.54 9.42
N MET A 257 8.10 -20.68 8.83
CA MET A 257 6.67 -20.97 8.65
C MET A 257 6.46 -22.19 7.74
N LEU A 258 7.20 -22.31 6.63
CA LEU A 258 7.16 -23.49 5.77
C LEU A 258 7.59 -24.76 6.52
N ARG A 259 8.65 -24.67 7.32
CA ARG A 259 9.13 -25.78 8.15
C ARG A 259 8.07 -26.22 9.17
N LEU A 260 7.42 -25.26 9.83
CA LEU A 260 6.36 -25.53 10.81
C LEU A 260 5.12 -26.15 10.15
N GLN A 261 4.72 -25.70 8.97
CA GLN A 261 3.64 -26.32 8.20
C GLN A 261 3.92 -27.79 7.85
N SER A 262 5.17 -28.11 7.53
CA SER A 262 5.59 -29.49 7.29
C SER A 262 5.58 -30.31 8.58
N LEU A 263 6.21 -29.82 9.65
CA LEU A 263 6.33 -30.55 10.92
C LEU A 263 5.00 -30.76 11.63
N ALA A 264 4.06 -29.83 11.55
CA ALA A 264 2.71 -30.03 12.06
C ALA A 264 2.02 -31.25 11.42
N LYS A 265 2.40 -31.63 10.19
CA LYS A 265 1.86 -32.80 9.48
C LYS A 265 2.66 -34.06 9.76
N THR A 266 4.00 -33.97 9.83
CA THR A 266 4.90 -35.13 9.86
C THR A 266 5.34 -35.54 11.26
N ASP A 267 5.55 -34.58 12.18
CA ASP A 267 5.92 -34.84 13.58
C ASP A 267 4.65 -34.82 14.46
N LYS A 268 3.90 -35.93 14.41
CA LYS A 268 2.64 -36.08 15.16
C LYS A 268 2.82 -35.93 16.68
N ALA A 269 3.97 -36.33 17.22
CA ALA A 269 4.26 -36.26 18.65
C ALA A 269 4.35 -34.82 19.17
N ASN A 270 4.83 -33.87 18.34
CA ASN A 270 4.94 -32.46 18.69
C ASN A 270 4.01 -31.56 17.87
N ALA A 271 3.02 -32.11 17.16
CA ALA A 271 2.13 -31.36 16.27
C ALA A 271 1.51 -30.13 16.97
N ALA A 272 1.02 -30.29 18.20
CA ALA A 272 0.48 -29.20 19.00
C ALA A 272 1.47 -28.03 19.19
N LYS A 273 2.75 -28.33 19.48
CA LYS A 273 3.79 -27.30 19.67
C LYS A 273 4.14 -26.60 18.36
N HIS A 274 4.22 -27.34 17.25
CA HIS A 274 4.49 -26.76 15.93
C HIS A 274 3.34 -25.86 15.48
N LEU A 275 2.09 -26.31 15.64
CA LEU A 275 0.89 -25.53 15.35
C LEU A 275 0.82 -24.26 16.21
N TYR A 276 1.16 -24.35 17.49
CA TYR A 276 1.18 -23.20 18.38
C TYR A 276 2.25 -22.18 17.99
N LYS A 277 3.47 -22.64 17.67
CA LYS A 277 4.53 -21.75 17.18
C LYS A 277 4.13 -21.08 15.86
N MET A 278 3.50 -21.83 14.96
CA MET A 278 2.95 -21.27 13.72
C MET A 278 1.86 -20.22 14.00
N ALA A 279 0.98 -20.47 14.97
CA ALA A 279 -0.05 -19.53 15.41
C ALA A 279 0.54 -18.23 15.99
N LEU A 280 1.62 -18.32 16.77
CA LEU A 280 2.38 -17.14 17.22
C LEU A 280 2.95 -16.35 16.04
N GLY A 281 3.49 -17.05 15.03
CA GLY A 281 3.98 -16.43 13.79
C GLY A 281 2.88 -15.64 13.08
N PHE A 282 1.70 -16.23 12.90
CA PHE A 282 0.55 -15.53 12.35
C PHE A 282 0.16 -14.31 13.20
N TYR A 283 -0.06 -14.49 14.50
CA TYR A 283 -0.48 -13.41 15.39
C TYR A 283 0.50 -12.25 15.41
N ASN A 284 1.80 -12.52 15.55
CA ASN A 284 2.81 -11.47 15.65
C ASN A 284 3.03 -10.71 14.34
N THR A 285 2.54 -11.21 13.21
CA THR A 285 2.54 -10.45 11.94
C THR A 285 1.26 -9.65 11.69
N THR A 286 0.26 -9.72 12.58
CA THR A 286 -0.96 -8.90 12.50
C THR A 286 -0.67 -7.44 12.90
N TYR A 287 -1.64 -6.54 12.73
CA TYR A 287 -1.56 -5.15 13.18
C TYR A 287 -1.15 -5.02 14.66
N TYR A 288 -1.69 -5.90 15.51
CA TYR A 288 -1.45 -5.92 16.96
C TYR A 288 -0.15 -6.63 17.35
N GLY A 289 0.47 -7.31 16.39
CA GLY A 289 1.59 -8.20 16.59
C GLY A 289 2.92 -7.50 16.82
N HIS A 290 3.85 -8.25 17.42
CA HIS A 290 5.19 -7.77 17.73
C HIS A 290 6.06 -7.50 16.49
N THR A 291 5.80 -8.18 15.37
CA THR A 291 6.61 -8.16 14.14
C THR A 291 5.77 -7.91 12.89
N TRP A 292 4.84 -6.95 12.97
CA TRP A 292 3.96 -6.55 11.86
C TRP A 292 4.75 -6.16 10.59
N GLU A 293 5.97 -5.64 10.74
CA GLU A 293 6.82 -5.18 9.64
C GLU A 293 7.33 -6.29 8.71
N LEU A 294 7.12 -7.56 9.09
CA LEU A 294 7.40 -8.69 8.20
C LEU A 294 6.42 -8.74 7.02
N VAL A 295 5.21 -8.20 7.17
CA VAL A 295 4.16 -8.22 6.16
C VAL A 295 3.63 -6.83 5.79
N GLN A 296 3.92 -5.80 6.56
CA GLN A 296 3.58 -4.40 6.27
C GLN A 296 4.80 -3.48 6.25
N TYR A 297 4.68 -2.32 5.60
CA TYR A 297 5.75 -1.33 5.48
C TYR A 297 5.49 -0.09 6.32
N ASN A 298 4.23 0.14 6.67
CA ASN A 298 3.81 1.19 7.58
C ASN A 298 2.69 0.66 8.47
N ARG A 299 2.55 1.26 9.65
CA ARG A 299 1.46 0.98 10.57
C ARG A 299 1.08 2.27 11.28
N SER A 300 -0.17 2.70 11.14
CA SER A 300 -0.66 3.84 11.89
C SER A 300 -0.93 3.46 13.36
N GLY A 301 -1.18 4.45 14.21
CA GLY A 301 -1.66 4.22 15.57
C GLY A 301 -3.19 4.09 15.67
N SER A 302 -3.93 4.30 14.58
CA SER A 302 -5.39 4.48 14.58
C SER A 302 -6.18 3.41 13.84
N ASP A 303 -5.54 2.55 13.04
CA ASP A 303 -6.25 1.60 12.15
C ASP A 303 -6.62 0.27 12.81
N GLY A 304 -6.49 0.17 14.14
CA GLY A 304 -6.78 -1.05 14.89
C GLY A 304 -8.27 -1.22 15.19
N TYR A 305 -8.66 -2.46 15.48
CA TYR A 305 -10.02 -2.85 15.92
C TYR A 305 -11.13 -2.49 14.91
N TYR A 306 -10.77 -2.28 13.65
CA TYR A 306 -11.68 -1.97 12.57
C TYR A 306 -11.27 -2.76 11.33
N LEU A 307 -12.26 -3.29 10.62
CA LEU A 307 -12.06 -3.96 9.36
C LEU A 307 -12.90 -3.25 8.30
N PRO A 308 -12.29 -2.59 7.30
CA PRO A 308 -13.04 -1.94 6.24
C PRO A 308 -13.96 -2.91 5.49
N ASP A 309 -15.14 -2.45 5.06
CA ASP A 309 -16.09 -3.27 4.28
C ASP A 309 -15.45 -3.84 2.99
N ASN A 310 -14.58 -3.06 2.37
CA ASN A 310 -13.83 -3.42 1.16
C ASN A 310 -12.44 -3.99 1.45
N ALA A 311 -12.19 -4.49 2.67
CA ALA A 311 -10.91 -5.07 3.04
C ALA A 311 -10.49 -6.19 2.10
N THR A 312 -9.25 -6.10 1.63
CA THR A 312 -8.57 -7.16 0.88
C THR A 312 -8.42 -8.42 1.74
N ALA A 313 -8.14 -9.57 1.11
CA ALA A 313 -7.87 -10.81 1.84
C ALA A 313 -6.74 -10.65 2.88
N PHE A 314 -5.70 -9.87 2.53
CA PHE A 314 -4.63 -9.55 3.45
C PHE A 314 -5.11 -8.71 4.64
N GLU A 315 -5.86 -7.63 4.41
CA GLU A 315 -6.36 -6.77 5.49
C GLU A 315 -7.28 -7.52 6.46
N LYS A 316 -8.11 -8.44 5.93
CA LYS A 316 -8.93 -9.34 6.75
C LYS A 316 -8.09 -10.16 7.71
N GLU A 317 -6.98 -10.72 7.25
CA GLU A 317 -6.08 -11.47 8.12
C GLU A 317 -5.30 -10.55 9.07
N TYR A 318 -4.78 -9.45 8.55
CA TYR A 318 -3.93 -8.51 9.27
C TYR A 318 -4.64 -7.83 10.44
N TYR A 319 -5.93 -7.49 10.28
CA TYR A 319 -6.74 -6.87 11.34
C TYR A 319 -7.63 -7.88 12.10
N GLY A 320 -7.98 -9.02 11.49
CA GLY A 320 -8.90 -10.00 12.07
C GLY A 320 -8.26 -11.20 12.77
N CYS A 321 -6.96 -11.45 12.56
CA CYS A 321 -6.20 -12.53 13.20
C CYS A 321 -6.77 -13.95 12.98
N TYR A 322 -7.45 -14.22 11.85
CA TYR A 322 -8.19 -15.46 11.65
C TYR A 322 -7.30 -16.70 11.52
N ALA A 323 -6.20 -16.63 10.78
CA ALA A 323 -5.24 -17.73 10.64
C ALA A 323 -4.55 -18.04 11.98
N ALA A 324 -4.23 -17.00 12.76
CA ALA A 324 -3.71 -17.15 14.12
C ALA A 324 -4.72 -17.90 15.01
N HIS A 325 -5.97 -17.44 15.05
CA HIS A 325 -7.05 -18.06 15.80
C HIS A 325 -7.21 -19.55 15.45
N ASN A 326 -7.34 -19.85 14.15
CA ASN A 326 -7.54 -21.21 13.68
C ASN A 326 -6.33 -22.12 14.00
N SER A 327 -5.12 -21.57 13.95
CA SER A 327 -3.90 -22.31 14.30
C SER A 327 -3.78 -22.57 15.81
N PHE A 328 -4.18 -21.61 16.67
CA PHE A 328 -4.27 -21.84 18.11
C PHE A 328 -5.32 -22.90 18.45
N LYS A 329 -6.47 -22.87 17.77
CA LYS A 329 -7.48 -23.91 17.91
C LYS A 329 -6.95 -25.28 17.51
N ALA A 330 -6.28 -25.40 16.36
CA ALA A 330 -5.69 -26.65 15.93
C ALA A 330 -4.62 -27.16 16.92
N ALA A 331 -3.81 -26.25 17.49
CA ALA A 331 -2.85 -26.60 18.54
C ALA A 331 -3.53 -27.12 19.82
N MET A 332 -4.62 -26.47 20.23
CA MET A 332 -5.45 -26.88 21.37
C MET A 332 -6.01 -28.28 21.17
N ASP A 333 -6.60 -28.54 19.99
CA ASP A 333 -7.21 -29.82 19.64
C ASP A 333 -6.19 -30.96 19.54
N ALA A 334 -4.96 -30.65 19.12
CA ALA A 334 -3.86 -31.61 18.99
C ALA A 334 -3.14 -31.95 20.32
N SER A 335 -3.50 -31.29 21.42
CA SER A 335 -2.87 -31.51 22.73
C SER A 335 -3.81 -32.24 23.69
N ASN A 336 -3.25 -32.90 24.70
CA ASN A 336 -3.97 -33.39 25.88
C ASN A 336 -3.56 -32.65 27.16
N ASP A 337 -2.56 -31.77 27.10
CA ASP A 337 -2.10 -31.00 28.25
C ASP A 337 -3.10 -29.88 28.55
N LYS A 338 -3.72 -29.95 29.73
CA LYS A 338 -4.73 -28.98 30.17
C LYS A 338 -4.18 -27.56 30.31
N ASN A 339 -2.94 -27.40 30.76
CA ASN A 339 -2.29 -26.09 30.89
C ASN A 339 -1.96 -25.49 29.53
N PHE A 340 -1.55 -26.32 28.57
CA PHE A 340 -1.33 -25.89 27.19
C PHE A 340 -2.63 -25.52 26.48
N LYS A 341 -3.71 -26.29 26.69
CA LYS A 341 -5.05 -25.95 26.17
C LYS A 341 -5.55 -24.62 26.73
N ALA A 342 -5.35 -24.37 28.02
CA ALA A 342 -5.63 -23.08 28.64
C ALA A 342 -4.92 -21.94 27.89
N ARG A 343 -3.63 -22.12 27.60
CA ARG A 343 -2.83 -21.16 26.84
C ARG A 343 -3.37 -20.89 25.43
N CYS A 344 -3.69 -21.94 24.69
CA CYS A 344 -4.29 -21.80 23.36
C CYS A 344 -5.63 -21.06 23.41
N LEU A 345 -6.51 -21.41 24.36
CA LEU A 345 -7.82 -20.81 24.51
C LEU A 345 -7.74 -19.31 24.85
N PHE A 346 -6.78 -18.92 25.68
CA PHE A 346 -6.51 -17.51 25.95
C PHE A 346 -6.06 -16.75 24.70
N MET A 347 -5.16 -17.33 23.90
CA MET A 347 -4.71 -16.73 22.64
C MET A 347 -5.83 -16.65 21.59
N MET A 348 -6.74 -17.62 21.53
CA MET A 348 -7.98 -17.55 20.75
C MET A 348 -8.87 -16.39 21.24
N GLY A 349 -8.99 -16.23 22.57
CA GLY A 349 -9.59 -15.07 23.22
C GLY A 349 -9.02 -13.74 22.71
N LYS A 350 -7.69 -13.61 22.69
CA LYS A 350 -7.02 -12.42 22.15
C LYS A 350 -7.39 -12.16 20.68
N CYS A 351 -7.38 -13.19 19.84
CA CYS A 351 -7.73 -13.05 18.42
C CYS A 351 -9.19 -12.59 18.25
N SER A 352 -10.14 -13.23 18.93
CA SER A 352 -11.57 -12.87 18.84
C SER A 352 -11.90 -11.46 19.34
N GLN A 353 -11.10 -10.93 20.26
CA GLN A 353 -11.24 -9.54 20.68
C GLN A 353 -10.98 -8.57 19.52
N LYS A 354 -10.09 -8.91 18.59
CA LYS A 354 -9.69 -8.03 17.47
C LYS A 354 -10.73 -7.94 16.37
N THR A 355 -11.71 -8.85 16.37
CA THR A 355 -12.82 -8.85 15.41
C THR A 355 -14.01 -8.02 15.90
N VAL A 356 -13.95 -7.45 17.11
CA VAL A 356 -15.01 -6.54 17.59
C VAL A 356 -14.81 -5.19 16.91
N HIS A 357 -15.76 -4.80 16.08
CA HIS A 357 -15.72 -3.57 15.31
C HIS A 357 -15.80 -2.33 16.21
N GLN A 358 -14.73 -1.56 16.24
CA GLN A 358 -14.68 -0.24 16.84
C GLN A 358 -15.27 0.78 15.86
N PRO A 359 -16.29 1.56 16.29
CA PRO A 359 -16.85 2.65 15.49
C PRO A 359 -15.77 3.62 14.99
N GLN A 360 -15.85 4.03 13.74
CA GLN A 360 -14.91 4.94 13.08
C GLN A 360 -15.59 6.27 12.72
N TYR A 361 -14.86 7.38 12.79
CA TYR A 361 -15.41 8.71 12.48
C TYR A 361 -16.06 8.81 11.09
N ASN A 362 -15.50 8.15 10.09
CA ASN A 362 -16.02 8.17 8.72
C ASN A 362 -17.36 7.42 8.55
N GLU A 363 -17.75 6.56 9.50
CA GLU A 363 -19.04 5.89 9.52
C GLU A 363 -20.18 6.82 9.98
N PHE A 364 -19.84 7.96 10.60
CA PHE A 364 -20.80 8.90 11.20
C PHE A 364 -20.58 10.33 10.68
N PRO A 365 -20.70 10.58 9.36
CA PRO A 365 -20.45 11.88 8.78
C PRO A 365 -21.41 12.94 9.35
N ASN A 366 -20.84 13.94 10.03
CA ASN A 366 -21.57 15.02 10.71
C ASN A 366 -22.60 14.56 11.76
N ASN A 367 -22.47 13.36 12.31
CA ASN A 367 -23.39 12.82 13.32
C ASN A 367 -22.64 12.30 14.57
N TRP A 368 -22.13 13.24 15.36
CA TRP A 368 -21.32 12.93 16.54
C TRP A 368 -22.11 12.28 17.68
N GLU A 369 -23.39 12.59 17.83
CA GLU A 369 -24.25 11.92 18.83
C GLU A 369 -24.40 10.42 18.54
N ALA A 370 -24.58 10.05 17.26
CA ALA A 370 -24.64 8.64 16.87
C ALA A 370 -23.30 7.92 17.06
N TYR A 371 -22.17 8.60 16.76
CA TYR A 371 -20.84 8.07 17.03
C TYR A 371 -20.62 7.83 18.53
N ASP A 372 -20.93 8.80 19.38
CA ASP A 372 -20.78 8.68 20.83
C ASP A 372 -21.63 7.53 21.40
N LYS A 373 -22.86 7.38 20.89
CA LYS A 373 -23.73 6.25 21.25
C LYS A 373 -23.15 4.91 20.79
N ALA A 374 -22.62 4.84 19.57
CA ALA A 374 -21.97 3.63 19.06
C ALA A 374 -20.74 3.27 19.89
N GLN A 375 -19.92 4.26 20.25
CA GLN A 375 -18.72 4.10 21.06
C GLN A 375 -19.05 3.67 22.50
N ALA A 376 -20.13 4.20 23.09
CA ALA A 376 -20.63 3.76 24.39
C ALA A 376 -21.07 2.29 24.36
N ASN A 377 -21.68 1.83 23.26
CA ASN A 377 -22.09 0.43 23.06
C ASN A 377 -20.94 -0.53 22.73
N TYR A 378 -19.83 0.01 22.18
CA TYR A 378 -18.64 -0.78 21.85
C TYR A 378 -17.98 -1.34 23.11
N LEU A 379 -17.76 -0.55 24.16
CA LEU A 379 -17.02 -0.97 25.35
C LEU A 379 -17.61 -2.21 26.06
N PRO A 380 -18.93 -2.32 26.30
CA PRO A 380 -19.53 -3.54 26.86
C PRO A 380 -19.28 -4.78 25.99
N THR A 381 -19.44 -4.64 24.67
CA THR A 381 -19.24 -5.71 23.68
C THR A 381 -17.78 -6.14 23.63
N PHE A 382 -16.86 -5.18 23.56
CA PHE A 382 -15.42 -5.40 23.60
C PHE A 382 -14.99 -6.13 24.88
N LYS A 383 -15.60 -5.81 26.02
CA LYS A 383 -15.37 -6.48 27.32
C LYS A 383 -15.99 -7.87 27.42
N ASN A 384 -16.77 -8.33 26.45
CA ASN A 384 -17.44 -9.62 26.49
C ASN A 384 -16.75 -10.63 25.55
N ASN A 385 -15.62 -11.19 26.01
CA ASN A 385 -14.86 -12.14 25.23
C ASN A 385 -15.59 -13.48 25.08
N THR A 386 -15.68 -14.01 23.86
CA THR A 386 -16.35 -15.28 23.56
C THR A 386 -15.71 -16.50 24.26
N TYR A 387 -14.39 -16.48 24.48
CA TYR A 387 -13.65 -17.63 25.02
C TYR A 387 -13.42 -17.58 26.54
N PHE A 388 -13.52 -16.40 27.15
CA PHE A 388 -13.26 -16.25 28.58
C PHE A 388 -14.24 -17.02 29.50
N PRO A 389 -15.55 -17.15 29.20
CA PRO A 389 -16.43 -18.02 29.98
C PRO A 389 -15.91 -19.45 30.08
N GLN A 390 -15.49 -20.04 28.96
CA GLN A 390 -14.90 -21.38 28.92
C GLN A 390 -13.55 -21.41 29.64
N PHE A 391 -12.70 -20.41 29.41
CA PHE A 391 -11.38 -20.32 30.04
C PHE A 391 -11.46 -20.35 31.57
N VAL A 392 -12.38 -19.56 32.15
CA VAL A 392 -12.62 -19.54 33.60
C VAL A 392 -13.24 -20.86 34.07
N LYS A 393 -14.28 -21.37 33.40
CA LYS A 393 -14.98 -22.58 33.83
C LYS A 393 -14.09 -23.82 33.83
N GLU A 394 -13.31 -24.01 32.77
CA GLU A 394 -12.59 -25.27 32.53
C GLU A 394 -11.14 -25.22 33.00
N TYR A 395 -10.50 -24.04 32.99
CA TYR A 395 -9.06 -23.90 33.15
C TYR A 395 -8.61 -23.05 34.35
N LYS A 396 -9.52 -22.56 35.22
CA LYS A 396 -9.17 -21.77 36.41
C LYS A 396 -8.11 -22.40 37.32
N GLY A 397 -8.05 -23.73 37.41
CA GLY A 397 -7.06 -24.45 38.21
C GLY A 397 -5.69 -24.66 37.54
N THR A 398 -5.45 -24.11 36.35
CA THR A 398 -4.17 -24.26 35.65
C THR A 398 -3.18 -23.17 36.02
N LYS A 399 -1.88 -23.47 35.98
CA LYS A 399 -0.82 -22.48 36.23
C LYS A 399 -0.87 -21.33 35.23
N PHE A 400 -1.20 -21.64 33.97
CA PHE A 400 -1.33 -20.63 32.93
C PHE A 400 -2.50 -19.68 33.20
N TYR A 401 -3.63 -20.17 33.73
CA TYR A 401 -4.73 -19.28 34.12
C TYR A 401 -4.29 -18.27 35.18
N GLU A 402 -3.54 -18.71 36.19
CA GLU A 402 -3.00 -17.82 37.23
C GLU A 402 -2.09 -16.75 36.64
N GLU A 403 -1.16 -17.15 35.76
CA GLU A 403 -0.29 -16.23 35.01
C GLU A 403 -1.12 -15.21 34.20
N ALA A 404 -2.06 -15.68 33.38
CA ALA A 404 -2.90 -14.83 32.55
C ALA A 404 -3.75 -13.86 33.38
N PHE A 405 -4.34 -14.33 34.49
CA PHE A 405 -5.15 -13.50 35.39
C PHE A 405 -4.31 -12.41 36.07
N ASN A 406 -3.08 -12.74 36.47
CA ASN A 406 -2.18 -11.78 37.12
C ASN A 406 -1.59 -10.76 36.13
N SER A 407 -1.42 -11.12 34.86
CA SER A 407 -0.82 -10.24 33.85
C SER A 407 -1.83 -9.47 32.98
N CYS A 408 -3.05 -9.98 32.78
CA CYS A 408 -4.02 -9.41 31.84
C CYS A 408 -5.16 -8.66 32.58
N SER A 409 -5.13 -7.33 32.56
CA SER A 409 -6.21 -6.50 33.12
C SER A 409 -7.57 -6.80 32.48
N TYR A 410 -7.61 -7.02 31.16
CA TYR A 410 -8.84 -7.34 30.43
C TYR A 410 -9.50 -8.64 30.93
N LEU A 411 -8.72 -9.67 31.22
CA LEU A 411 -9.25 -10.90 31.83
C LEU A 411 -9.75 -10.64 33.26
N ARG A 412 -9.03 -9.85 34.06
CA ARG A 412 -9.49 -9.47 35.41
C ARG A 412 -10.80 -8.69 35.36
N ASP A 413 -10.93 -7.74 34.45
CA ASP A 413 -12.15 -6.96 34.26
C ASP A 413 -13.32 -7.86 33.88
N PHE A 414 -13.10 -8.83 33.00
CA PHE A 414 -14.13 -9.82 32.64
C PHE A 414 -14.58 -10.64 33.86
N VAL A 415 -13.63 -11.16 34.64
CA VAL A 415 -13.93 -11.97 35.84
C VAL A 415 -14.55 -11.14 36.97
N GLY A 416 -14.17 -9.87 37.07
CA GLY A 416 -14.61 -8.92 38.09
C GLY A 416 -15.98 -8.29 37.82
N LYS A 417 -16.57 -8.52 36.64
CA LYS A 417 -17.97 -8.19 36.36
C LYS A 417 -18.86 -8.96 37.34
N LYS A 418 -19.25 -8.31 38.44
CA LYS A 418 -20.37 -8.71 39.28
C LYS A 418 -21.65 -8.08 38.75
#